data_AF-A0A414JAH8-F1
#
_entry.id   AF-A0A414JAH8-F1
#
_cell.length_a   1.000
_cell.length_b   1.000
_cell.length_c   1.000
_cell.angle_alpha   90.00
_cell.angle_beta   90.00
_cell.angle_gamma   90.00
#
_symmetry.space_group_name_H-M   'P 1'
#
loop_
_entity.id
_entity.type
_entity.pdbx_description
1 polymer ?
#
loop_
_entity_poly.entity_id
_entity_poly.type
_entity_poly.pdbx_seq_one_letter_code
_entity_poly.pdbx_strand_id
1 'polypeptide(L)'
;MFDPVKTSCQVFILTEDTSTFNAHHDCRKCPNVNCKLRNIPDTEVIVHKGNEVKTILVKGTESLLDALIRENYYVSAVCGGKGRCGKCRIRVLSGETLITDEDKAVFTKEELAAGWRLSCRVYPYEELEISFEQNDESQFEILSSYQGEASGSVGEESAYDIAVDIGTTTIAMELLGGDSKKVIHTVTTINGQRVYGADVISRIKASTDGKKQGLQDSIRRDLQKGISRLVQETGISRDKVKNIVIGGNTTMGHLLMGYDCDTLGVYPFTPVNIDFIEGTDKEIIGEGTGGAKVTLLPGISTYVGGDIVSGLYACGFEKTSDVCLLVDLGTNGEMALGNKDRILVTSTAAGPAFEGGNITWGTGSIPGAICSVKLEGTDVQVKTIRDQAPEGICGTGVVEITAELVREEIVSDSGVLDDEFFERGFPLAKTPDGKEIVFTQKDVREIQLAKAAVRAGVETLLLRYGIEKEDVSRVYLAGGFGYKLDTSKAIAIGMLPEEFKDRIEAVGNSSLAGAVKYLSNPDGDKEIRKLVELSDEIGLSSDKDFNEFYMDAMFFEEE
;
A
#
# COMPACT_ATOMS: atom_id res chain seq x y z
N MET A 1 -3.66 -26.71 40.23
CA MET A 1 -2.25 -26.33 40.08
C MET A 1 -2.26 -24.81 40.02
N PHE A 2 -1.79 -24.13 41.07
CA PHE A 2 -1.87 -22.67 41.16
C PHE A 2 -0.83 -22.04 40.24
N ASP A 3 -1.26 -21.09 39.41
CA ASP A 3 -0.41 -20.28 38.53
C ASP A 3 -0.11 -18.94 39.25
N PRO A 4 1.13 -18.64 39.65
CA PRO A 4 1.41 -17.47 40.46
C PRO A 4 1.39 -16.18 39.63
N VAL A 5 0.44 -15.28 39.94
CA VAL A 5 0.20 -14.00 39.23
C VAL A 5 1.15 -12.87 39.65
N LYS A 6 2.11 -13.07 40.57
CA LYS A 6 3.20 -12.12 40.87
C LYS A 6 4.23 -12.78 41.79
N THR A 7 5.49 -12.77 41.38
CA THR A 7 6.63 -13.01 42.28
C THR A 7 7.02 -11.70 42.95
N SER A 8 7.06 -11.68 44.29
CA SER A 8 7.69 -10.60 45.05
C SER A 8 9.01 -11.08 45.63
N CYS A 9 10.10 -10.40 45.31
CA CYS A 9 11.39 -10.60 45.94
C CYS A 9 11.56 -9.54 47.04
N GLN A 10 11.83 -9.96 48.27
CA GLN A 10 12.26 -9.07 49.34
C GLN A 10 13.73 -9.35 49.63
N VAL A 11 14.59 -8.38 49.32
CA VAL A 11 16.02 -8.43 49.61
C VAL A 11 16.27 -7.64 50.89
N PHE A 12 16.75 -8.31 51.93
CA PHE A 12 17.18 -7.66 53.16
C PHE A 12 18.71 -7.59 53.17
N ILE A 13 19.26 -6.38 53.12
CA ILE A 13 20.69 -6.13 53.30
C ILE A 13 20.87 -5.46 54.66
N LEU A 14 21.56 -6.12 55.58
CA LEU A 14 21.92 -5.55 56.88
C LEU A 14 23.32 -4.93 56.75
N THR A 15 23.36 -3.62 56.53
CA THR A 15 24.60 -2.83 56.43
C THR A 15 24.34 -1.43 56.98
N GLU A 16 25.36 -0.80 57.57
CA GLU A 16 25.31 0.62 57.97
C GLU A 16 25.61 1.56 56.78
N ASP A 17 26.13 1.01 55.68
CA ASP A 17 26.41 1.75 54.45
C ASP A 17 25.13 1.87 53.59
N THR A 18 24.56 3.07 53.55
CA THR A 18 23.34 3.38 52.80
C THR A 18 23.53 3.41 51.27
N SER A 19 24.77 3.31 50.78
CA SER A 19 25.08 3.25 49.34
C SER A 19 25.11 1.82 48.77
N THR A 20 25.05 0.80 49.63
CA THR A 20 25.24 -0.60 49.23
C THR A 20 24.04 -1.21 48.47
N PHE A 21 22.85 -0.60 48.55
CA PHE A 21 21.68 -1.04 47.79
C PHE A 21 21.15 0.06 46.89
N ASN A 22 21.25 -0.17 45.58
CA ASN A 22 20.67 0.69 44.58
C ASN A 22 19.55 -0.08 43.87
N ALA A 23 18.29 0.14 44.28
CA ALA A 23 17.11 -0.47 43.67
C ALA A 23 16.89 -0.02 42.21
N HIS A 24 17.67 0.97 41.76
CA HIS A 24 17.59 1.50 40.41
C HIS A 24 18.09 0.46 39.40
N HIS A 25 17.13 -0.17 38.75
CA HIS A 25 17.33 -0.96 37.57
C HIS A 25 17.92 -0.10 36.44
N ASP A 26 19.03 -0.51 35.85
CA ASP A 26 19.61 0.17 34.70
C ASP A 26 18.74 -0.07 33.46
N CYS A 27 17.83 0.87 33.19
CA CYS A 27 16.92 0.80 32.05
C CYS A 27 17.67 0.68 30.71
N ARG A 28 18.91 1.18 30.63
CA ARG A 28 19.75 1.14 29.41
C ARG A 28 20.09 -0.29 29.00
N LYS A 29 20.23 -1.20 29.97
CA LYS A 29 20.55 -2.62 29.75
C LYS A 29 19.32 -3.53 29.83
N CYS A 30 18.12 -2.95 29.89
CA CYS A 30 16.89 -3.69 30.08
C CYS A 30 16.29 -4.15 28.75
N PRO A 31 16.03 -5.46 28.56
CA PRO A 31 15.35 -5.96 27.36
C PRO A 31 13.87 -5.57 27.32
N ASN A 32 13.26 -5.17 28.44
CA ASN A 32 11.87 -4.71 28.48
C ASN A 32 11.76 -3.22 28.10
N VAL A 33 11.80 -2.95 26.79
CA VAL A 33 11.72 -1.61 26.21
C VAL A 33 10.35 -0.93 26.41
N ASN A 34 9.29 -1.72 26.65
CA ASN A 34 7.92 -1.23 26.86
C ASN A 34 7.57 -1.00 28.34
N CYS A 35 8.55 -1.00 29.25
CA CYS A 35 8.32 -0.79 30.66
C CYS A 35 7.75 0.62 30.92
N LYS A 36 6.57 0.71 31.56
CA LYS A 36 5.94 2.00 31.93
C LYS A 36 6.79 2.85 32.90
N LEU A 37 7.80 2.25 33.53
CA LEU A 37 8.75 2.90 34.45
C LEU A 37 10.13 3.08 33.82
N ARG A 38 10.28 2.89 32.49
CA ARG A 38 11.55 3.06 31.79
C ARG A 38 11.99 4.51 31.91
N ASN A 39 13.20 4.72 32.43
CA ASN A 39 13.77 6.04 32.69
C ASN A 39 15.18 6.11 32.08
N ILE A 40 15.27 6.59 30.84
CA ILE A 40 16.51 6.82 30.09
C ILE A 40 16.46 8.28 29.64
N PRO A 41 17.56 9.05 29.74
CA PRO A 41 17.60 10.41 29.24
C PRO A 41 17.42 10.45 27.72
N ASP A 42 16.86 11.55 27.23
CA ASP A 42 16.86 11.83 25.80
C ASP A 42 18.29 11.89 25.29
N THR A 43 18.51 11.32 24.11
CA THR A 43 19.83 11.01 23.59
C THR A 43 19.98 11.58 22.19
N GLU A 44 21.10 12.23 21.92
CA GLU A 44 21.42 12.72 20.58
C GLU A 44 21.92 11.58 19.69
N VAL A 45 21.40 11.52 18.47
CA VAL A 45 21.82 10.56 17.45
C VAL A 45 22.22 11.33 16.20
N ILE A 46 23.44 11.10 15.74
CA ILE A 46 23.97 11.65 14.50
C ILE A 46 23.57 10.71 13.36
N VAL A 47 22.77 11.23 12.44
CA VAL A 47 22.21 10.46 11.32
C VAL A 47 22.93 10.84 10.04
N HIS A 48 23.57 9.85 9.41
CA HIS A 48 24.20 9.97 8.10
C HIS A 48 23.25 9.42 7.03
N LYS A 49 22.81 10.31 6.15
CA LYS A 49 21.96 10.00 4.99
C LYS A 49 22.67 10.47 3.72
N GLY A 50 23.40 9.57 3.06
CA GLY A 50 24.22 9.93 1.91
C GLY A 50 25.24 11.02 2.30
N ASN A 51 25.10 12.22 1.73
CA ASN A 51 25.93 13.39 2.06
C ASN A 51 25.33 14.30 3.16
N GLU A 52 24.10 14.04 3.59
CA GLU A 52 23.42 14.81 4.65
C GLU A 52 23.79 14.22 6.02
N VAL A 53 24.17 15.09 6.96
CA VAL A 53 24.42 14.73 8.36
C VAL A 53 23.55 15.62 9.24
N LYS A 54 22.71 15.01 10.07
CA LYS A 54 21.82 15.72 10.99
C LYS A 54 21.85 15.07 12.36
N THR A 55 21.92 15.88 13.41
CA THR A 55 21.71 15.43 14.78
C THR A 55 20.23 15.48 15.10
N ILE A 56 19.69 14.37 15.60
CA ILE A 56 18.31 14.27 16.07
C ILE A 56 18.27 13.90 17.55
N LEU A 57 17.27 14.41 18.27
CA LEU A 57 17.03 14.04 19.65
C LEU A 57 16.08 12.84 19.70
N VAL A 58 16.49 11.74 20.30
CA VAL A 58 15.69 10.52 20.51
C VAL A 58 15.24 10.45 21.95
N LYS A 59 13.93 10.33 22.19
CA LYS A 59 13.40 10.24 23.55
C LYS A 59 13.72 8.88 24.15
N GLY A 60 14.02 8.81 25.45
CA GLY A 60 14.42 7.55 26.10
C GLY A 60 13.41 6.39 26.05
N THR A 61 12.13 6.69 25.73
CA THR A 61 11.05 5.71 25.55
C THR A 61 10.70 5.45 24.07
N GLU A 62 11.37 6.14 23.15
CA GLU A 62 11.13 6.09 21.71
C GLU A 62 12.16 5.17 21.04
N SER A 63 11.73 4.38 20.06
CA SER A 63 12.67 3.61 19.25
C SER A 63 13.42 4.52 18.28
N LEU A 64 14.60 4.11 17.82
CA LEU A 64 15.32 4.84 16.79
C LEU A 64 14.48 4.97 15.50
N LEU A 65 13.71 3.95 15.15
CA LEU A 65 12.76 4.02 14.03
C LEU A 65 11.75 5.17 14.23
N ASP A 66 11.10 5.25 15.39
CA ASP A 66 10.11 6.29 15.67
C ASP A 66 10.70 7.70 15.59
N ALA A 67 11.92 7.88 16.13
CA ALA A 67 12.61 9.16 16.06
C ALA A 67 12.99 9.53 14.62
N LEU A 68 13.46 8.57 13.83
CA LEU A 68 13.73 8.77 12.40
C LEU A 68 12.46 9.19 11.65
N ILE A 69 11.34 8.51 11.90
CA ILE A 69 10.03 8.84 11.29
C ILE A 69 9.59 10.26 11.67
N ARG A 70 9.69 10.61 12.95
CA ARG A 70 9.34 11.95 13.46
C ARG A 70 10.19 13.05 12.82
N GLU A 71 11.45 12.76 12.54
CA GLU A 71 12.39 13.66 11.88
C GLU A 71 12.29 13.61 10.34
N ASN A 72 11.31 12.86 9.81
CA ASN A 72 11.01 12.67 8.39
C ASN A 72 12.08 11.90 7.61
N TYR A 73 12.85 11.06 8.31
CA TYR A 73 13.65 10.03 7.67
C TYR A 73 12.77 8.82 7.37
N TYR A 74 12.83 8.37 6.11
CA TYR A 74 12.15 7.16 5.69
C TYR A 74 13.05 5.94 5.94
N VAL A 75 12.54 5.01 6.73
CA VAL A 75 13.12 3.67 6.92
C VAL A 75 11.99 2.66 6.78
N SER A 76 12.14 1.72 5.84
CA SER A 76 11.08 0.75 5.53
C SER A 76 10.77 -0.15 6.73
N ALA A 77 9.59 0.00 7.34
CA ALA A 77 9.17 -0.75 8.52
C ALA A 77 7.86 -1.52 8.28
N VAL A 78 7.85 -2.40 7.27
CA VAL A 78 6.64 -3.11 6.80
C VAL A 78 5.87 -3.82 7.93
N CYS A 79 6.58 -4.38 8.92
CA CYS A 79 5.95 -5.06 10.05
C CYS A 79 5.45 -4.15 11.18
N GLY A 80 5.48 -2.82 11.02
CA GLY A 80 5.08 -1.86 12.06
C GLY A 80 5.96 -1.91 13.31
N GLY A 81 7.28 -2.06 13.13
CA GLY A 81 8.24 -2.07 14.24
C GLY A 81 8.29 -3.35 15.09
N LYS A 82 7.68 -4.45 14.64
CA LYS A 82 7.64 -5.75 15.35
C LYS A 82 8.93 -6.58 15.24
N GLY A 83 9.98 -6.08 14.57
CA GLY A 83 11.26 -6.79 14.42
C GLY A 83 11.23 -8.04 13.55
N ARG A 84 10.27 -8.19 12.63
CA ARG A 84 10.11 -9.44 11.83
C ARG A 84 10.51 -9.32 10.35
N CYS A 85 10.34 -8.14 9.74
CA CYS A 85 10.52 -7.99 8.30
C CYS A 85 11.97 -7.74 7.84
N GLY A 86 12.88 -7.40 8.74
CA GLY A 86 14.27 -7.07 8.42
C GLY A 86 14.50 -5.77 7.63
N LYS A 87 13.44 -5.13 7.12
CA LYS A 87 13.56 -3.99 6.19
C LYS A 87 13.99 -2.68 6.84
N CYS A 88 13.85 -2.53 8.16
CA CYS A 88 14.24 -1.32 8.89
C CYS A 88 15.72 -1.34 9.31
N ARG A 89 16.58 -1.88 8.44
CA ARG A 89 17.99 -2.09 8.75
C ARG A 89 18.77 -0.78 8.70
N ILE A 90 19.58 -0.56 9.71
CA ILE A 90 20.50 0.57 9.82
C ILE A 90 21.86 0.03 10.21
N ARG A 91 22.91 0.82 9.98
CA ARG A 91 24.25 0.51 10.41
C ARG A 91 24.68 1.49 11.49
N VAL A 92 25.06 0.97 12.66
CA VAL A 92 25.69 1.76 13.71
C VAL A 92 27.17 1.95 13.36
N LEU A 93 27.57 3.20 13.18
CA LEU A 93 28.94 3.62 12.88
C LEU A 93 29.75 3.84 14.16
N SER A 94 29.11 4.43 15.17
CA SER A 94 29.69 4.71 16.48
C SER A 94 28.63 4.57 17.58
N GLY A 95 29.09 4.22 18.79
CA GLY A 95 28.28 3.95 19.97
C GLY A 95 27.76 2.51 20.07
N GLU A 96 27.27 2.12 21.25
CA GLU A 96 26.82 0.77 21.58
C GLU A 96 25.31 0.63 21.53
N THR A 97 24.85 -0.53 21.04
CA THR A 97 23.44 -0.92 21.02
C THR A 97 23.29 -2.37 21.48
N LEU A 98 22.17 -2.67 22.14
CA LEU A 98 21.81 -4.05 22.45
C LEU A 98 21.49 -4.81 21.16
N ILE A 99 22.07 -6.01 21.01
CA ILE A 99 21.72 -6.97 19.95
C ILE A 99 20.54 -7.80 20.44
N THR A 100 19.36 -7.59 19.84
CA THR A 100 18.14 -8.32 20.18
C THR A 100 18.11 -9.70 19.51
N ASP A 101 17.20 -10.58 19.96
CA ASP A 101 17.02 -11.88 19.30
C ASP A 101 16.40 -11.73 17.91
N GLU A 102 15.60 -10.68 17.70
CA GLU A 102 15.11 -10.27 16.39
C GLU A 102 16.24 -9.85 15.45
N ASP A 103 17.25 -9.13 15.94
CA ASP A 103 18.44 -8.82 15.13
C ASP A 103 19.16 -10.11 14.70
N LYS A 104 19.32 -11.06 15.61
CA LYS A 104 19.96 -12.36 15.32
C LYS A 104 19.16 -13.23 14.35
N ALA A 105 17.84 -13.04 14.26
CA ALA A 105 16.99 -13.75 13.33
C ALA A 105 17.10 -13.19 11.89
N VAL A 106 17.49 -11.92 11.74
CA VAL A 106 17.58 -11.23 10.44
C VAL A 106 19.00 -11.16 9.91
N PHE A 107 19.98 -10.86 10.77
CA PHE A 107 21.35 -10.56 10.36
C PHE A 107 22.32 -11.72 10.67
N THR A 108 23.31 -11.91 9.82
CA THR A 108 24.41 -12.84 10.09
C THR A 108 25.31 -12.33 11.21
N LYS A 109 26.18 -13.20 11.75
CA LYS A 109 27.16 -12.79 12.78
C LYS A 109 28.11 -11.71 12.25
N GLU A 110 28.49 -11.79 10.98
CA GLU A 110 29.36 -10.84 10.30
C GLU A 110 28.66 -9.50 10.12
N GLU A 111 27.38 -9.50 9.71
CA GLU A 111 26.58 -8.28 9.61
C GLU A 111 26.40 -7.60 10.98
N LEU A 112 26.10 -8.38 12.02
CA LEU A 112 25.99 -7.86 13.39
C LEU A 112 27.31 -7.24 13.88
N ALA A 113 28.44 -7.88 13.58
CA ALA A 113 29.77 -7.36 13.90
C ALA A 113 30.11 -6.09 13.10
N ALA A 114 29.59 -5.96 11.88
CA ALA A 114 29.71 -4.76 11.04
C ALA A 114 28.79 -3.60 11.46
N GLY A 115 27.98 -3.77 12.51
CA GLY A 115 27.12 -2.74 13.09
C GLY A 115 25.67 -2.75 12.60
N TRP A 116 25.25 -3.75 11.83
CA TRP A 116 23.87 -3.81 11.32
C TRP A 116 22.86 -4.12 12.44
N ARG A 117 21.78 -3.34 12.52
CA ARG A 117 20.70 -3.47 13.51
C ARG A 117 19.34 -3.16 12.88
N LEU A 118 18.27 -3.64 13.50
CA LEU A 118 16.91 -3.22 13.20
C LEU A 118 16.60 -1.93 13.95
N SER A 119 16.40 -0.80 13.26
CA SER A 119 16.12 0.49 13.92
C SER A 119 14.89 0.46 14.83
N CYS A 120 13.90 -0.39 14.53
CA CYS A 120 12.72 -0.58 15.39
C CYS A 120 13.02 -1.27 16.74
N ARG A 121 14.20 -1.88 16.88
CA ARG A 121 14.67 -2.55 18.09
C ARG A 121 15.79 -1.79 18.80
N VAL A 122 16.28 -0.70 18.20
CA VAL A 122 17.30 0.16 18.81
C VAL A 122 16.62 1.21 19.68
N TYR A 123 17.02 1.28 20.95
CA TYR A 123 16.63 2.33 21.90
C TYR A 123 17.92 2.98 22.40
N PRO A 124 18.32 4.13 21.82
CA PRO A 124 19.54 4.84 22.19
C PRO A 124 19.60 5.15 23.68
N TYR A 125 20.77 4.94 24.29
CA TYR A 125 21.03 5.29 25.69
C TYR A 125 22.34 6.08 25.88
N GLU A 126 23.05 6.29 24.79
CA GLU A 126 24.26 7.09 24.65
C GLU A 126 24.31 7.62 23.21
N GLU A 127 25.19 8.59 22.97
CA GLU A 127 25.37 9.18 21.65
C GLU A 127 25.66 8.08 20.60
N LEU A 128 24.81 8.03 19.56
CA LEU A 128 24.94 7.06 18.47
C LEU A 128 25.18 7.79 17.16
N GLU A 129 26.08 7.25 16.36
CA GLU A 129 26.25 7.65 14.96
C GLU A 129 25.76 6.50 14.09
N ILE A 130 24.81 6.76 13.21
CA ILE A 130 24.21 5.75 12.35
C ILE A 130 24.29 6.17 10.88
N SER A 131 24.29 5.18 10.00
CA SER A 131 23.99 5.36 8.59
C SER A 131 22.92 4.41 8.12
N PHE A 132 22.18 4.83 7.10
CA PHE A 132 21.31 3.96 6.34
C PHE A 132 21.23 4.46 4.91
N GLU A 133 21.02 3.53 3.99
CA GLU A 133 20.74 3.86 2.61
C GLU A 133 19.24 4.17 2.51
N GLN A 134 18.91 5.38 2.09
CA GLN A 134 17.59 5.62 1.52
C GLN A 134 17.70 5.16 0.07
N ASN A 135 16.89 4.19 -0.35
CA ASN A 135 16.67 4.02 -1.79
C ASN A 135 16.21 5.39 -2.30
N ASP A 136 16.91 5.98 -3.27
CA ASP A 136 16.58 7.29 -3.80
C ASP A 136 15.26 7.15 -4.60
N GLU A 137 14.14 7.33 -3.91
CA GLU A 137 12.79 7.10 -4.45
C GLU A 137 12.35 8.17 -5.46
N SER A 138 13.24 9.10 -5.83
CA SER A 138 13.07 9.88 -7.07
C SER A 138 12.97 8.97 -8.31
N GLN A 139 13.47 7.73 -8.22
CA GLN A 139 13.28 6.68 -9.23
C GLN A 139 12.06 5.77 -9.01
N PHE A 140 11.38 5.87 -7.87
CA PHE A 140 9.98 5.42 -7.71
C PHE A 140 9.04 6.46 -8.35
N GLU A 141 9.43 7.05 -9.50
CA GLU A 141 8.44 7.33 -10.52
C GLU A 141 7.75 6.00 -10.76
N ILE A 142 6.65 5.78 -10.05
CA ILE A 142 5.66 4.79 -10.42
C ILE A 142 5.37 5.19 -11.85
N LEU A 143 5.92 4.42 -12.79
CA LEU A 143 5.53 4.42 -14.19
C LEU A 143 4.14 3.84 -14.20
N SER A 144 3.26 4.62 -13.61
CA SER A 144 1.87 4.54 -13.73
C SER A 144 1.68 5.09 -15.13
N SER A 145 1.28 4.22 -16.05
CA SER A 145 0.73 4.62 -17.33
C SER A 145 -0.48 5.59 -17.19
N TYR A 146 -0.83 6.01 -15.96
CA TYR A 146 -1.74 7.11 -15.61
C TYR A 146 -1.27 8.52 -16.03
N GLN A 147 -0.38 8.65 -17.02
CA GLN A 147 -0.34 9.90 -17.75
C GLN A 147 -1.61 9.92 -18.62
N GLY A 148 -2.72 10.39 -18.04
CA GLY A 148 -3.78 10.95 -18.85
C GLY A 148 -3.12 11.95 -19.80
N GLU A 149 -3.30 11.78 -21.10
CA GLU A 149 -2.65 12.65 -22.08
C GLU A 149 -3.03 14.10 -21.75
N ALA A 150 -2.03 14.87 -21.30
CA ALA A 150 -2.19 16.29 -21.03
C ALA A 150 -2.70 16.95 -22.31
N SER A 151 -3.97 17.33 -22.30
CA SER A 151 -4.69 17.81 -23.48
C SER A 151 -5.14 19.26 -23.33
N GLY A 152 -4.94 19.84 -22.14
CA GLY A 152 -5.12 21.26 -21.84
C GLY A 152 -3.80 22.03 -21.84
N SER A 153 -3.86 23.33 -22.16
CA SER A 153 -2.74 24.26 -22.12
C SER A 153 -2.81 25.16 -20.90
N VAL A 154 -1.66 25.46 -20.30
CA VAL A 154 -1.59 26.46 -19.22
C VAL A 154 -1.77 27.86 -19.82
N GLY A 155 -2.62 28.69 -19.20
CA GLY A 155 -2.75 30.12 -19.49
C GLY A 155 -4.07 30.58 -20.12
N GLU A 156 -4.92 29.67 -20.59
CA GLU A 156 -6.23 29.98 -21.19
C GLU A 156 -7.40 29.88 -20.20
N GLU A 157 -7.16 29.35 -18.99
CA GLU A 157 -8.19 29.04 -18.00
C GLU A 157 -8.39 30.17 -16.98
N SER A 158 -9.65 30.45 -16.64
CA SER A 158 -10.01 31.43 -15.61
C SER A 158 -9.84 30.88 -14.19
N ALA A 159 -9.95 29.57 -14.02
CA ALA A 159 -9.83 28.83 -12.77
C ALA A 159 -9.24 27.43 -13.03
N TYR A 160 -8.86 26.74 -11.96
CA TYR A 160 -8.38 25.36 -12.02
C TYR A 160 -9.04 24.51 -10.94
N ASP A 161 -9.10 23.20 -11.18
CA ASP A 161 -9.58 22.20 -10.22
C ASP A 161 -8.53 21.10 -10.06
N ILE A 162 -8.56 20.37 -8.94
CA ILE A 162 -7.65 19.26 -8.68
C ILE A 162 -8.44 17.99 -8.35
N ALA A 163 -8.22 16.92 -9.10
CA ALA A 163 -8.66 15.58 -8.74
C ALA A 163 -7.52 14.88 -7.98
N VAL A 164 -7.86 14.15 -6.92
CA VAL A 164 -6.90 13.45 -6.05
C VAL A 164 -7.40 12.04 -5.79
N ASP A 165 -6.50 11.07 -5.92
CA ASP A 165 -6.68 9.70 -5.47
C ASP A 165 -5.69 9.41 -4.34
N ILE A 166 -6.19 9.06 -3.15
CA ILE A 166 -5.39 8.69 -1.99
C ILE A 166 -5.40 7.17 -1.85
N GLY A 167 -4.45 6.53 -2.50
CA GLY A 167 -4.13 5.13 -2.29
C GLY A 167 -3.29 4.89 -1.03
N THR A 168 -3.25 3.64 -0.59
CA THR A 168 -2.43 3.23 0.56
C THR A 168 -0.95 3.42 0.27
N THR A 169 -0.48 3.07 -0.93
CA THR A 169 0.95 3.21 -1.32
C THR A 169 1.24 4.54 -2.00
N THR A 170 0.26 5.08 -2.74
CA THR A 170 0.47 6.14 -3.74
C THR A 170 -0.61 7.19 -3.60
N ILE A 171 -0.27 8.46 -3.78
CA ILE A 171 -1.20 9.57 -3.94
C ILE A 171 -1.01 10.14 -5.34
N ALA A 172 -2.07 10.09 -6.16
CA ALA A 172 -2.08 10.64 -7.50
C ALA A 172 -2.94 11.91 -7.56
N MET A 173 -2.50 12.89 -8.34
CA MET A 173 -3.20 14.17 -8.48
C MET A 173 -3.20 14.64 -9.93
N GLU A 174 -4.34 15.15 -10.39
CA GLU A 174 -4.50 15.77 -11.69
C GLU A 174 -4.98 17.21 -11.54
N LEU A 175 -4.29 18.13 -12.20
CA LEU A 175 -4.72 19.51 -12.37
C LEU A 175 -5.58 19.61 -13.63
N LEU A 176 -6.76 20.21 -13.50
CA LEU A 176 -7.70 20.41 -14.57
C LEU A 176 -7.93 21.90 -14.84
N GLY A 177 -8.16 22.22 -16.11
CA GLY A 177 -8.73 23.52 -16.49
C GLY A 177 -10.15 23.67 -15.95
N GLY A 178 -10.44 24.77 -15.27
CA GLY A 178 -11.76 25.01 -14.69
C GLY A 178 -12.84 25.23 -15.74
N ASP A 179 -12.49 25.78 -16.90
CA ASP A 179 -13.42 26.05 -18.01
C ASP A 179 -13.42 24.87 -19.01
N SER A 180 -12.24 24.41 -19.42
CA SER A 180 -12.13 23.32 -20.41
C SER A 180 -12.40 21.93 -19.82
N LYS A 181 -12.27 21.76 -18.50
CA LYS A 181 -12.31 20.48 -17.79
C LYS A 181 -11.32 19.44 -18.31
N LYS A 182 -10.28 19.87 -19.03
CA LYS A 182 -9.22 19.00 -19.52
C LYS A 182 -8.12 18.85 -18.49
N VAL A 183 -7.52 17.67 -18.43
CA VAL A 183 -6.31 17.41 -17.65
C VAL A 183 -5.14 18.18 -18.28
N ILE A 184 -4.49 18.99 -17.45
CA ILE A 184 -3.35 19.85 -17.81
C ILE A 184 -2.05 19.22 -17.35
N HIS A 185 -2.03 18.67 -16.14
CA HIS A 185 -0.81 18.12 -15.55
C HIS A 185 -1.13 17.07 -14.49
N THR A 186 -0.27 16.06 -14.39
CA THR A 186 -0.43 14.94 -13.45
C THR A 186 0.82 14.85 -12.57
N VAL A 187 0.63 14.68 -11.27
CA VAL A 187 1.70 14.43 -10.30
C VAL A 187 1.33 13.23 -9.45
N THR A 188 2.31 12.35 -9.26
CA THR A 188 2.21 11.19 -8.37
C THR A 188 3.26 11.29 -7.28
N THR A 189 2.90 10.91 -6.05
CA THR A 189 3.82 10.83 -4.93
C THR A 189 3.54 9.60 -4.08
N ILE A 190 4.53 9.17 -3.30
CA ILE A 190 4.37 8.06 -2.37
C ILE A 190 3.59 8.55 -1.15
N ASN A 191 2.66 7.73 -0.66
CA ASN A 191 1.98 8.00 0.58
C ASN A 191 2.94 7.81 1.76
N GLY A 192 3.37 8.92 2.37
CA GLY A 192 4.33 8.96 3.46
C GLY A 192 3.87 8.22 4.71
N GLN A 193 2.57 7.93 4.84
CA GLN A 193 2.04 7.11 5.93
C GLN A 193 2.62 5.69 5.95
N ARG A 194 3.27 5.25 4.87
CA ARG A 194 4.00 3.98 4.77
C ARG A 194 5.03 3.79 5.90
N VAL A 195 5.55 4.88 6.47
CA VAL A 195 6.42 4.84 7.64
C VAL A 195 5.75 4.23 8.88
N TYR A 196 4.44 4.39 9.03
CA TYR A 196 3.66 3.90 10.17
C TYR A 196 3.08 2.50 9.93
N GLY A 197 2.98 2.07 8.67
CA GLY A 197 2.41 0.77 8.31
C GLY A 197 2.40 0.54 6.80
N ALA A 198 2.65 -0.71 6.39
CA ALA A 198 2.68 -1.10 4.98
C ALA A 198 1.30 -1.14 4.33
N ASP A 199 0.26 -1.37 5.14
CA ASP A 199 -1.10 -1.63 4.70
C ASP A 199 -2.11 -0.88 5.59
N VAL A 200 -3.39 -0.99 5.23
CA VAL A 200 -4.50 -0.35 5.94
C VAL A 200 -4.58 -0.80 7.41
N ILE A 201 -4.45 -2.10 7.69
CA ILE A 201 -4.61 -2.67 9.03
C ILE A 201 -3.49 -2.23 9.98
N SER A 202 -2.25 -2.23 9.50
CA SER A 202 -1.09 -1.76 10.28
C SER A 202 -1.17 -0.26 10.57
N ARG A 203 -1.73 0.54 9.66
CA ARG A 203 -1.98 1.97 9.89
C ARG A 203 -3.12 2.23 10.86
N ILE A 204 -4.22 1.47 10.76
CA ILE A 204 -5.29 1.49 11.78
C ILE A 204 -4.68 1.23 13.15
N LYS A 205 -3.88 0.16 13.27
CA LYS A 205 -3.20 -0.16 14.52
C LYS A 205 -2.25 0.93 14.99
N ALA A 206 -1.44 1.52 14.10
CA ALA A 206 -0.57 2.63 14.48
C ALA A 206 -1.37 3.84 14.99
N SER A 207 -2.52 4.13 14.36
CA SER A 207 -3.45 5.16 14.81
C SER A 207 -3.95 4.87 16.23
N THR A 208 -4.42 3.65 16.50
CA THR A 208 -4.90 3.22 17.82
C THR A 208 -3.80 3.20 18.87
N ASP A 209 -2.55 2.94 18.47
CA ASP A 209 -1.36 2.90 19.33
C ASP A 209 -0.77 4.33 19.58
N GLY A 210 -1.56 5.38 19.34
CA GLY A 210 -1.23 6.76 19.67
C GLY A 210 -0.49 7.54 18.58
N LYS A 211 -0.39 7.01 17.35
CA LYS A 211 0.22 7.71 16.20
C LYS A 211 -0.79 8.41 15.29
N LYS A 212 -2.05 8.54 15.71
CA LYS A 212 -3.14 9.19 14.97
C LYS A 212 -2.76 10.55 14.38
N GLN A 213 -2.22 11.46 15.18
CA GLN A 213 -1.82 12.79 14.70
C GLN A 213 -0.69 12.72 13.66
N GLY A 214 0.30 11.85 13.87
CA GLY A 214 1.42 11.67 12.94
C GLY A 214 0.97 11.12 11.58
N LEU A 215 0.00 10.20 11.57
CA LEU A 215 -0.63 9.70 10.35
C LEU A 215 -1.41 10.79 9.60
N GLN A 216 -2.19 11.60 10.33
CA GLN A 216 -2.94 12.72 9.75
C GLN A 216 -2.01 13.80 9.19
N ASP A 217 -0.96 14.18 9.93
CA ASP A 217 0.01 15.18 9.49
C ASP A 217 0.79 14.70 8.27
N SER A 218 1.08 13.39 8.18
CA SER A 218 1.77 12.79 7.03
C SER A 218 0.94 12.95 5.76
N ILE A 219 -0.30 12.45 5.74
CA ILE A 219 -1.17 12.51 4.56
C ILE A 219 -1.45 13.96 4.13
N ARG A 220 -1.71 14.86 5.09
CA ARG A 220 -1.91 16.29 4.81
C ARG A 220 -0.68 16.91 4.16
N ARG A 221 0.52 16.58 4.65
CA ARG A 221 1.77 17.09 4.10
C ARG A 221 2.03 16.58 2.68
N ASP A 222 1.74 15.31 2.41
CA ASP A 222 1.92 14.73 1.09
C ASP A 222 0.94 15.36 0.09
N LEU A 223 -0.31 15.61 0.52
CA LEU A 223 -1.28 16.37 -0.27
C LEU A 223 -0.78 17.79 -0.58
N GLN A 224 -0.26 18.50 0.43
CA GLN A 224 0.26 19.86 0.26
C GLN A 224 1.47 19.91 -0.68
N LYS A 225 2.39 18.95 -0.57
CA LYS A 225 3.55 18.82 -1.47
C LYS A 225 3.11 18.55 -2.90
N GLY A 226 2.18 17.62 -3.11
CA GLY A 226 1.62 17.30 -4.43
C GLY A 226 0.99 18.52 -5.09
N ILE A 227 0.11 19.23 -4.37
CA ILE A 227 -0.53 20.47 -4.86
C ILE A 227 0.52 21.54 -5.16
N SER A 228 1.51 21.73 -4.26
CA SER A 228 2.57 22.72 -4.48
C SER A 228 3.39 22.40 -5.72
N ARG A 229 3.67 21.12 -5.98
CA ARG A 229 4.38 20.64 -7.16
C ARG A 229 3.57 20.89 -8.43
N LEU A 230 2.28 20.57 -8.45
CA LEU A 230 1.38 20.90 -9.58
C LEU A 230 1.42 22.39 -9.91
N VAL A 231 1.30 23.25 -8.89
CA VAL A 231 1.31 24.72 -9.04
C VAL A 231 2.66 25.23 -9.55
N GLN A 232 3.77 24.71 -9.02
CA GLN A 232 5.12 25.13 -9.43
C GLN A 232 5.49 24.68 -10.84
N GLU A 233 5.19 23.42 -11.20
CA GLU A 233 5.54 22.86 -12.50
C GLU A 233 4.70 23.45 -13.65
N THR A 234 3.47 23.87 -13.36
CA THR A 234 2.60 24.54 -14.34
C THR A 234 2.71 26.06 -14.32
N GLY A 235 3.23 26.65 -13.24
CA GLY A 235 3.34 28.10 -13.08
C GLY A 235 2.00 28.82 -12.83
N ILE A 236 0.94 28.10 -12.49
CA ILE A 236 -0.34 28.72 -12.12
C ILE A 236 -0.25 29.39 -10.75
N SER A 237 -1.17 30.30 -10.46
CA SER A 237 -1.30 30.87 -9.12
C SER A 237 -2.20 30.00 -8.25
N ARG A 238 -1.79 29.72 -7.00
CA ARG A 238 -2.50 28.81 -6.09
C ARG A 238 -3.95 29.24 -5.81
N ASP A 239 -4.22 30.55 -5.75
CA ASP A 239 -5.56 31.13 -5.54
C ASP A 239 -6.53 30.91 -6.72
N LYS A 240 -6.02 30.49 -7.88
CA LYS A 240 -6.86 30.08 -9.02
C LYS A 240 -7.42 28.67 -8.88
N VAL A 241 -6.91 27.85 -7.95
CA VAL A 241 -7.48 26.54 -7.64
C VAL A 241 -8.78 26.76 -6.86
N LYS A 242 -9.91 26.30 -7.40
CA LYS A 242 -11.24 26.53 -6.82
C LYS A 242 -11.83 25.30 -6.18
N ASN A 243 -11.67 24.13 -6.78
CA ASN A 243 -12.19 22.88 -6.25
C ASN A 243 -11.11 21.81 -6.18
N ILE A 244 -11.14 21.00 -5.14
CA ILE A 244 -10.31 19.81 -4.96
C ILE A 244 -11.26 18.66 -4.62
N VAL A 245 -11.18 17.56 -5.36
CA VAL A 245 -12.01 16.37 -5.13
C VAL A 245 -11.11 15.19 -4.83
N ILE A 246 -11.40 14.49 -3.74
CA ILE A 246 -10.56 13.44 -3.18
C ILE A 246 -11.34 12.12 -3.17
N GLY A 247 -10.82 11.14 -3.91
CA GLY A 247 -11.16 9.72 -3.78
C GLY A 247 -10.12 9.00 -2.92
N GLY A 248 -10.52 7.90 -2.28
CA GLY A 248 -9.63 7.08 -1.45
C GLY A 248 -10.42 6.12 -0.58
N ASN A 249 -9.79 5.02 -0.17
CA ASN A 249 -10.44 4.06 0.69
C ASN A 249 -10.84 4.67 2.04
N THR A 250 -11.82 4.07 2.70
CA THR A 250 -12.42 4.59 3.94
C THR A 250 -11.39 4.89 5.02
N THR A 251 -10.35 4.05 5.17
CA THR A 251 -9.30 4.30 6.16
C THR A 251 -8.47 5.53 5.81
N MET A 252 -8.10 5.72 4.55
CA MET A 252 -7.36 6.91 4.13
C MET A 252 -8.16 8.19 4.40
N GLY A 253 -9.47 8.18 4.13
CA GLY A 253 -10.38 9.27 4.49
C GLY A 253 -10.43 9.54 6.01
N HIS A 254 -10.53 8.49 6.83
CA HIS A 254 -10.52 8.64 8.30
C HIS A 254 -9.21 9.22 8.81
N LEU A 255 -8.08 8.78 8.29
CA LEU A 255 -6.76 9.29 8.68
C LEU A 255 -6.58 10.75 8.26
N LEU A 256 -7.05 11.14 7.07
CA LEU A 256 -7.04 12.53 6.61
C LEU A 256 -7.88 13.43 7.54
N MET A 257 -9.08 12.98 7.89
CA MET A 257 -10.00 13.72 8.76
C MET A 257 -9.60 13.69 10.24
N GLY A 258 -8.69 12.80 10.62
CA GLY A 258 -8.30 12.62 12.01
C GLY A 258 -9.44 12.02 12.84
N TYR A 259 -10.24 11.14 12.24
CA TYR A 259 -11.25 10.35 12.95
C TYR A 259 -10.60 9.20 13.72
N ASP A 260 -11.31 8.68 14.72
CA ASP A 260 -10.87 7.50 15.44
C ASP A 260 -10.96 6.27 14.52
N CYS A 261 -9.90 5.46 14.52
CA CYS A 261 -9.82 4.25 13.68
C CYS A 261 -10.05 2.96 14.49
N ASP A 262 -10.32 3.06 15.79
CA ASP A 262 -10.41 1.92 16.72
C ASP A 262 -11.38 0.83 16.24
N THR A 263 -12.49 1.25 15.67
CA THR A 263 -13.57 0.37 15.20
C THR A 263 -13.38 -0.14 13.77
N LEU A 264 -12.42 0.39 13.01
CA LEU A 264 -12.16 -0.05 11.62
C LEU A 264 -11.43 -1.41 11.57
N GLY A 265 -10.65 -1.73 12.61
CA GLY A 265 -9.86 -2.96 12.69
C GLY A 265 -10.51 -4.08 13.51
N VAL A 266 -11.70 -3.85 14.07
CA VAL A 266 -12.36 -4.77 15.00
C VAL A 266 -13.81 -4.95 14.60
N TYR A 267 -14.28 -6.20 14.54
CA TYR A 267 -15.69 -6.52 14.25
C TYR A 267 -16.63 -5.76 15.22
N PRO A 268 -17.68 -5.08 14.73
CA PRO A 268 -18.30 -5.19 13.39
C PRO A 268 -17.77 -4.20 12.33
N PHE A 269 -16.53 -3.74 12.42
CA PHE A 269 -15.85 -2.91 11.41
C PHE A 269 -16.64 -1.66 11.06
N THR A 270 -16.88 -0.79 12.03
CA THR A 270 -17.78 0.36 11.88
C THR A 270 -16.98 1.64 11.64
N PRO A 271 -17.20 2.38 10.54
CA PRO A 271 -16.57 3.67 10.34
C PRO A 271 -17.27 4.77 11.13
N VAL A 272 -16.53 5.86 11.39
CA VAL A 272 -17.07 7.06 12.06
C VAL A 272 -17.94 7.86 11.10
N ASN A 273 -17.45 8.06 9.88
CA ASN A 273 -18.17 8.78 8.83
C ASN A 273 -17.68 8.32 7.44
N ILE A 274 -18.63 7.96 6.58
CA ILE A 274 -18.42 7.60 5.17
C ILE A 274 -19.31 8.42 4.23
N ASP A 275 -20.00 9.44 4.74
CA ASP A 275 -20.78 10.37 3.92
C ASP A 275 -19.88 11.35 3.15
N PHE A 276 -20.50 12.13 2.27
CA PHE A 276 -19.85 13.29 1.66
C PHE A 276 -19.32 14.25 2.73
N ILE A 277 -18.04 14.58 2.62
CA ILE A 277 -17.41 15.59 3.48
C ILE A 277 -16.98 16.76 2.61
N GLU A 278 -17.52 17.93 2.92
CA GLU A 278 -17.16 19.19 2.27
C GLU A 278 -16.53 20.13 3.28
N GLY A 279 -15.50 20.86 2.84
CA GLY A 279 -14.84 21.87 3.65
C GLY A 279 -13.91 22.72 2.81
N THR A 280 -13.16 23.58 3.46
CA THR A 280 -12.05 24.31 2.85
C THR A 280 -10.77 23.46 2.88
N ASP A 281 -9.85 23.80 1.98
CA ASP A 281 -8.47 23.31 2.01
C ASP A 281 -7.81 23.38 3.40
N LYS A 282 -8.04 24.47 4.13
CA LYS A 282 -7.53 24.66 5.49
C LYS A 282 -8.13 23.66 6.48
N GLU A 283 -9.42 23.35 6.37
CA GLU A 283 -10.12 22.45 7.29
C GLU A 283 -9.73 20.98 7.05
N ILE A 284 -9.61 20.58 5.78
CA ILE A 284 -9.38 19.17 5.41
C ILE A 284 -7.88 18.88 5.23
N ILE A 285 -7.17 19.70 4.47
CA ILE A 285 -5.76 19.50 4.08
C ILE A 285 -4.79 20.21 5.06
N GLY A 286 -5.27 21.11 5.92
CA GLY A 286 -4.53 21.67 7.06
C GLY A 286 -3.86 23.03 6.81
N GLU A 287 -3.36 23.31 5.61
CA GLU A 287 -2.87 24.64 5.22
C GLU A 287 -3.67 25.18 4.03
N GLY A 288 -4.01 26.47 4.07
CA GLY A 288 -4.83 27.10 3.05
C GLY A 288 -4.14 27.09 1.68
N THR A 289 -4.75 26.41 0.72
CA THR A 289 -4.45 26.44 -0.72
C THR A 289 -5.09 27.63 -1.44
N GLY A 290 -5.36 28.73 -0.74
CA GLY A 290 -6.04 29.91 -1.32
C GLY A 290 -7.56 29.90 -1.16
N GLY A 291 -8.12 28.99 -0.36
CA GLY A 291 -9.56 28.93 -0.06
C GLY A 291 -10.35 28.03 -1.00
N ALA A 292 -9.71 27.01 -1.57
CA ALA A 292 -10.37 26.04 -2.44
C ALA A 292 -11.41 25.23 -1.64
N LYS A 293 -12.55 24.93 -2.28
CA LYS A 293 -13.52 23.96 -1.77
C LYS A 293 -12.93 22.55 -1.94
N VAL A 294 -12.93 21.77 -0.88
CA VAL A 294 -12.49 20.37 -0.88
C VAL A 294 -13.70 19.48 -0.64
N THR A 295 -13.87 18.49 -1.51
CA THR A 295 -14.86 17.42 -1.37
C THR A 295 -14.14 16.09 -1.24
N LEU A 296 -14.35 15.39 -0.13
CA LEU A 296 -13.97 13.99 0.04
C LEU A 296 -15.19 13.12 -0.32
N LEU A 297 -15.01 12.24 -1.31
CA LEU A 297 -16.07 11.38 -1.83
C LEU A 297 -16.50 10.34 -0.78
N PRO A 298 -17.80 9.98 -0.73
CA PRO A 298 -18.33 9.04 0.24
C PRO A 298 -17.85 7.61 -0.03
N GLY A 299 -17.80 6.79 1.02
CA GLY A 299 -17.59 5.35 0.92
C GLY A 299 -18.90 4.56 1.02
N ILE A 300 -18.82 3.24 0.88
CA ILE A 300 -19.95 2.31 1.05
C ILE A 300 -19.82 1.54 2.38
N SER A 301 -18.60 1.14 2.73
CA SER A 301 -18.31 0.38 3.96
C SER A 301 -16.93 0.73 4.54
N THR A 302 -16.48 0.00 5.55
CA THR A 302 -15.11 0.15 6.09
C THR A 302 -14.03 -0.24 5.10
N TYR A 303 -14.30 -1.20 4.21
CA TYR A 303 -13.32 -1.72 3.26
C TYR A 303 -13.58 -1.32 1.81
N VAL A 304 -14.72 -0.69 1.52
CA VAL A 304 -15.04 -0.12 0.21
C VAL A 304 -15.29 1.37 0.36
N GLY A 305 -14.32 2.18 -0.09
CA GLY A 305 -14.31 3.63 0.12
C GLY A 305 -14.69 4.45 -1.10
N GLY A 306 -14.36 5.74 -1.04
CA GLY A 306 -14.68 6.72 -2.07
C GLY A 306 -13.88 6.57 -3.35
N ASP A 307 -12.75 5.86 -3.30
CA ASP A 307 -12.02 5.39 -4.49
C ASP A 307 -12.87 4.48 -5.37
N ILE A 308 -13.55 3.49 -4.79
CA ILE A 308 -14.41 2.56 -5.53
C ILE A 308 -15.69 3.23 -5.98
N VAL A 309 -16.29 4.08 -5.15
CA VAL A 309 -17.45 4.89 -5.56
C VAL A 309 -17.10 5.79 -6.73
N SER A 310 -15.90 6.40 -6.69
CA SER A 310 -15.38 7.19 -7.80
C SER A 310 -15.16 6.33 -9.05
N GLY A 311 -14.58 5.13 -8.91
CA GLY A 311 -14.39 4.18 -10.01
C GLY A 311 -15.70 3.73 -10.66
N LEU A 312 -16.72 3.38 -9.86
CA LEU A 312 -18.08 3.08 -10.31
C LEU A 312 -18.66 4.23 -11.12
N TYR A 313 -18.46 5.45 -10.64
CA TYR A 313 -18.90 6.65 -11.33
C TYR A 313 -18.13 6.87 -12.64
N ALA A 314 -16.82 6.66 -12.67
CA ALA A 314 -16.01 6.73 -13.89
C ALA A 314 -16.54 5.77 -14.97
N CYS A 315 -16.89 4.54 -14.57
CA CYS A 315 -17.39 3.49 -15.44
C CYS A 315 -18.88 3.61 -15.81
N GLY A 316 -19.62 4.58 -15.26
CA GLY A 316 -21.01 4.85 -15.66
C GLY A 316 -22.05 3.88 -15.08
N PHE A 317 -21.76 3.26 -13.93
CA PHE A 317 -22.68 2.31 -13.29
C PHE A 317 -24.03 2.94 -12.94
N GLU A 318 -24.09 4.26 -12.77
CA GLU A 318 -25.32 4.98 -12.44
C GLU A 318 -26.34 5.06 -13.60
N LYS A 319 -25.90 4.71 -14.81
CA LYS A 319 -26.63 4.84 -16.09
C LYS A 319 -26.83 3.52 -16.82
N THR A 320 -25.87 2.60 -16.73
CA THR A 320 -25.91 1.33 -17.48
C THR A 320 -27.05 0.43 -17.01
N SER A 321 -27.73 -0.23 -17.95
CA SER A 321 -28.72 -1.28 -17.62
C SER A 321 -28.10 -2.67 -17.64
N ASP A 322 -26.96 -2.81 -18.32
CA ASP A 322 -26.21 -4.06 -18.40
C ASP A 322 -25.42 -4.27 -17.11
N VAL A 323 -25.31 -5.54 -16.66
CA VAL A 323 -24.52 -5.87 -15.48
C VAL A 323 -23.04 -5.84 -15.83
N CYS A 324 -22.30 -5.00 -15.12
CA CYS A 324 -20.87 -4.83 -15.25
C CYS A 324 -20.16 -5.24 -13.96
N LEU A 325 -18.90 -5.64 -14.09
CA LEU A 325 -17.99 -5.91 -12.98
C LEU A 325 -16.87 -4.87 -13.01
N LEU A 326 -16.58 -4.22 -11.89
CA LEU A 326 -15.36 -3.45 -11.66
C LEU A 326 -14.48 -4.26 -10.72
N VAL A 327 -13.21 -4.47 -11.08
CA VAL A 327 -12.20 -5.08 -10.23
C VAL A 327 -11.05 -4.07 -10.12
N ASP A 328 -10.84 -3.52 -8.93
CA ASP A 328 -9.70 -2.66 -8.62
C ASP A 328 -8.64 -3.47 -7.88
N LEU A 329 -7.49 -3.65 -8.52
CA LEU A 329 -6.38 -4.41 -7.97
C LEU A 329 -5.30 -3.45 -7.48
N GLY A 330 -5.27 -3.28 -6.17
CA GLY A 330 -4.20 -2.60 -5.45
C GLY A 330 -3.70 -3.47 -4.30
N THR A 331 -3.46 -2.84 -3.15
CA THR A 331 -3.06 -3.55 -1.92
C THR A 331 -4.16 -4.51 -1.44
N ASN A 332 -5.42 -4.16 -1.69
CA ASN A 332 -6.55 -5.07 -1.59
C ASN A 332 -7.12 -5.32 -3.00
N GLY A 333 -7.98 -6.33 -3.12
CA GLY A 333 -8.81 -6.53 -4.29
C GLY A 333 -10.22 -6.04 -4.00
N GLU A 334 -10.49 -4.76 -4.25
CA GLU A 334 -11.84 -4.22 -4.21
C GLU A 334 -12.58 -4.53 -5.51
N MET A 335 -13.87 -4.79 -5.42
CA MET A 335 -14.67 -5.14 -6.60
C MET A 335 -16.13 -4.78 -6.41
N ALA A 336 -16.80 -4.54 -7.53
CA ALA A 336 -18.21 -4.16 -7.57
C ALA A 336 -18.91 -4.78 -8.79
N LEU A 337 -20.03 -5.45 -8.57
CA LEU A 337 -20.84 -6.09 -9.60
C LEU A 337 -22.25 -5.48 -9.61
N GLY A 338 -22.70 -4.99 -10.75
CA GLY A 338 -24.06 -4.48 -10.86
C GLY A 338 -24.30 -3.52 -12.02
N ASN A 339 -25.36 -2.75 -11.88
CA ASN A 339 -25.86 -1.79 -12.87
C ASN A 339 -26.59 -0.62 -12.17
N LYS A 340 -27.34 0.18 -12.92
CA LYS A 340 -28.09 1.35 -12.41
C LYS A 340 -29.21 1.02 -11.41
N ASP A 341 -29.57 -0.25 -11.24
CA ASP A 341 -30.70 -0.70 -10.42
C ASP A 341 -30.23 -1.35 -9.11
N ARG A 342 -29.05 -1.99 -9.09
CA ARG A 342 -28.44 -2.58 -7.89
C ARG A 342 -26.95 -2.84 -8.12
N ILE A 343 -26.13 -2.58 -7.09
CA ILE A 343 -24.69 -2.85 -7.07
C ILE A 343 -24.35 -3.64 -5.81
N LEU A 344 -23.55 -4.70 -5.96
CA LEU A 344 -22.92 -5.40 -4.85
C LEU A 344 -21.43 -5.08 -4.85
N VAL A 345 -20.89 -4.73 -3.68
CA VAL A 345 -19.47 -4.43 -3.53
C VAL A 345 -18.81 -5.36 -2.53
N THR A 346 -17.52 -5.61 -2.70
CA THR A 346 -16.73 -6.32 -1.70
C THR A 346 -15.25 -5.95 -1.78
N SER A 347 -14.49 -6.42 -0.80
CA SER A 347 -13.05 -6.25 -0.72
C SER A 347 -12.41 -7.54 -0.20
N THR A 348 -11.37 -8.00 -0.89
CA THR A 348 -10.62 -9.20 -0.54
C THR A 348 -9.16 -8.85 -0.22
N ALA A 349 -8.57 -9.59 0.72
CA ALA A 349 -7.15 -9.46 1.04
C ALA A 349 -6.31 -10.24 0.03
N ALA A 350 -6.15 -9.69 -1.19
CA ALA A 350 -5.32 -10.31 -2.23
C ALA A 350 -3.83 -10.28 -1.86
N GLY A 351 -3.41 -9.33 -1.02
CA GLY A 351 -2.01 -9.14 -0.69
C GLY A 351 -1.23 -8.47 -1.84
N PRO A 352 0.02 -8.05 -1.58
CA PRO A 352 0.72 -7.13 -2.49
C PRO A 352 1.45 -7.84 -3.64
N ALA A 353 1.18 -9.13 -3.92
CA ALA A 353 1.89 -9.91 -4.94
C ALA A 353 1.80 -9.27 -6.33
N PHE A 354 0.63 -8.74 -6.68
CA PHE A 354 0.36 -8.01 -7.91
C PHE A 354 1.05 -6.64 -8.01
N GLU A 355 1.66 -6.16 -6.92
CA GLU A 355 2.50 -4.95 -6.89
C GLU A 355 4.00 -5.31 -6.75
N GLY A 356 4.36 -6.59 -6.84
CA GLY A 356 5.71 -7.09 -6.55
C GLY A 356 6.04 -7.16 -5.06
N GLY A 357 5.06 -7.00 -4.16
CA GLY A 357 5.24 -7.20 -2.73
C GLY A 357 5.27 -8.69 -2.35
N ASN A 358 6.00 -9.02 -1.27
CA ASN A 358 6.26 -10.39 -0.78
C ASN A 358 6.95 -11.37 -1.74
N ILE A 359 7.13 -10.99 -3.01
CA ILE A 359 7.91 -11.71 -4.00
C ILE A 359 9.40 -11.49 -3.75
N THR A 360 10.20 -12.55 -3.87
CA THR A 360 11.63 -12.60 -3.51
C THR A 360 12.45 -11.56 -4.27
N TRP A 361 12.27 -11.48 -5.58
CA TRP A 361 12.85 -10.44 -6.45
C TRP A 361 11.81 -9.38 -6.85
N GLY A 362 10.73 -9.27 -6.09
CA GLY A 362 9.65 -8.35 -6.37
C GLY A 362 10.03 -6.88 -6.20
N THR A 363 9.64 -6.07 -7.16
CA THR A 363 9.81 -4.61 -7.14
C THR A 363 8.57 -3.92 -7.71
N GLY A 364 8.46 -2.61 -7.51
CA GLY A 364 7.43 -1.82 -8.19
C GLY A 364 7.71 -1.69 -9.69
N SER A 365 6.83 -1.00 -10.41
CA SER A 365 7.00 -0.75 -11.84
C SER A 365 8.04 0.35 -12.11
N ILE A 366 9.31 0.00 -11.90
CA ILE A 366 10.50 0.87 -12.07
C ILE A 366 11.32 0.46 -13.31
N PRO A 367 12.14 1.36 -13.88
CA PRO A 367 13.07 0.99 -14.96
C PRO A 367 13.94 -0.20 -14.57
N GLY A 368 14.07 -1.19 -15.46
CA GLY A 368 14.83 -2.42 -15.19
C GLY A 368 14.02 -3.53 -14.51
N ALA A 369 12.79 -3.25 -14.03
CA ALA A 369 11.90 -4.31 -13.57
C ALA A 369 11.41 -5.15 -14.76
N ILE A 370 11.49 -6.47 -14.64
CA ILE A 370 10.95 -7.44 -15.61
C ILE A 370 9.43 -7.29 -15.64
N CYS A 371 8.88 -7.03 -16.82
CA CYS A 371 7.46 -6.76 -17.04
C CYS A 371 6.81 -7.65 -18.10
N SER A 372 7.58 -8.46 -18.81
CA SER A 372 7.06 -9.49 -19.71
C SER A 372 8.05 -10.65 -19.77
N VAL A 373 7.53 -11.86 -19.84
CA VAL A 373 8.30 -13.10 -19.87
C VAL A 373 7.73 -14.00 -20.94
N LYS A 374 8.61 -14.66 -21.69
CA LYS A 374 8.26 -15.74 -22.62
C LYS A 374 9.18 -16.91 -22.36
N LEU A 375 8.60 -18.11 -22.31
CA LEU A 375 9.32 -19.35 -22.14
C LEU A 375 9.16 -20.25 -23.38
N GLU A 376 10.22 -20.94 -23.75
CA GLU A 376 10.18 -22.10 -24.64
C GLU A 376 10.96 -23.23 -23.93
N GLY A 377 10.25 -24.11 -23.20
CA GLY A 377 10.86 -24.97 -22.21
C GLY A 377 11.58 -24.17 -21.12
N THR A 378 12.90 -24.33 -21.01
CA THR A 378 13.74 -23.59 -20.05
C THR A 378 14.45 -22.38 -20.64
N ASP A 379 14.27 -22.10 -21.94
CA ASP A 379 14.79 -20.88 -22.55
C ASP A 379 13.90 -19.69 -22.19
N VAL A 380 14.49 -18.67 -21.58
CA VAL A 380 13.76 -17.53 -21.02
C VAL A 380 14.10 -16.24 -21.75
N GLN A 381 13.06 -15.55 -22.23
CA GLN A 381 13.16 -14.22 -22.79
C GLN A 381 12.38 -13.25 -21.91
N VAL A 382 13.08 -12.24 -21.38
CA VAL A 382 12.48 -11.20 -20.55
C VAL A 382 12.50 -9.85 -21.25
N LYS A 383 11.50 -9.02 -20.99
CA LYS A 383 11.53 -7.58 -21.26
C LYS A 383 11.46 -6.82 -19.95
N THR A 384 12.20 -5.71 -19.89
CA THR A 384 12.24 -4.83 -18.74
C THR A 384 11.62 -3.48 -19.08
N ILE A 385 11.11 -2.80 -18.06
CA ILE A 385 10.60 -1.44 -18.20
C ILE A 385 11.75 -0.50 -18.64
N ARG A 386 11.49 0.32 -19.68
CA ARG A 386 12.45 1.21 -20.34
C ARG A 386 13.70 0.50 -20.92
N ASP A 387 13.61 -0.82 -21.18
CA ASP A 387 14.69 -1.63 -21.75
C ASP A 387 16.03 -1.50 -20.98
N GLN A 388 15.96 -1.29 -19.66
CA GLN A 388 17.14 -1.20 -18.79
C GLN A 388 17.60 -2.59 -18.31
N ALA A 389 18.78 -2.65 -17.71
CA ALA A 389 19.28 -3.90 -17.14
C ALA A 389 18.31 -4.45 -16.06
N PRO A 390 18.11 -5.78 -15.99
CA PRO A 390 17.20 -6.38 -15.01
C PRO A 390 17.60 -6.09 -13.55
N GLU A 391 16.66 -5.62 -12.75
CA GLU A 391 16.88 -5.36 -11.30
C GLU A 391 15.89 -6.09 -10.39
N GLY A 392 14.78 -6.58 -10.94
CA GLY A 392 13.74 -7.30 -10.21
C GLY A 392 12.55 -7.62 -11.10
N ILE A 393 11.44 -8.05 -10.50
CA ILE A 393 10.21 -8.46 -11.17
C ILE A 393 9.08 -7.54 -10.72
N CYS A 394 8.43 -6.84 -11.65
CA CYS A 394 7.23 -6.06 -11.30
C CYS A 394 5.98 -6.97 -11.24
N GLY A 395 4.88 -6.45 -10.70
CA GLY A 395 3.61 -7.18 -10.59
C GLY A 395 3.14 -7.85 -11.89
N THR A 396 3.19 -7.12 -13.01
CA THR A 396 2.88 -7.68 -14.34
C THR A 396 3.84 -8.79 -14.73
N GLY A 397 5.13 -8.64 -14.42
CA GLY A 397 6.14 -9.67 -14.65
C GLY A 397 5.89 -10.94 -13.83
N VAL A 398 5.34 -10.81 -12.61
CA VAL A 398 4.95 -11.95 -11.74
C VAL A 398 3.80 -12.73 -12.37
N VAL A 399 2.79 -12.05 -12.91
CA VAL A 399 1.68 -12.72 -13.62
C VAL A 399 2.18 -13.40 -14.90
N GLU A 400 3.04 -12.72 -15.67
CA GLU A 400 3.64 -13.25 -16.90
C GLU A 400 4.45 -14.52 -16.65
N ILE A 401 5.42 -14.51 -15.71
CA ILE A 401 6.20 -15.71 -15.41
C ILE A 401 5.34 -16.84 -14.88
N THR A 402 4.35 -16.54 -14.02
CA THR A 402 3.47 -17.58 -13.48
C THR A 402 2.69 -18.27 -14.60
N ALA A 403 2.09 -17.48 -15.50
CA ALA A 403 1.36 -18.00 -16.64
C ALA A 403 2.25 -18.84 -17.57
N GLU A 404 3.48 -18.40 -17.84
CA GLU A 404 4.42 -19.16 -18.67
C GLU A 404 4.87 -20.47 -18.02
N LEU A 405 5.12 -20.48 -16.70
CA LEU A 405 5.49 -21.70 -15.99
C LEU A 405 4.37 -22.73 -15.92
N VAL A 406 3.11 -22.27 -15.77
CA VAL A 406 1.93 -23.13 -15.86
C VAL A 406 1.80 -23.69 -17.28
N ARG A 407 1.94 -22.85 -18.30
CA ARG A 407 1.83 -23.25 -19.72
C ARG A 407 2.88 -24.27 -20.15
N GLU A 408 4.10 -24.17 -19.63
CA GLU A 408 5.19 -25.13 -19.89
C GLU A 408 5.19 -26.33 -18.93
N GLU A 409 4.17 -26.48 -18.09
CA GLU A 409 4.03 -27.55 -17.08
C GLU A 409 5.20 -27.63 -16.07
N ILE A 410 5.97 -26.54 -15.91
CA ILE A 410 7.08 -26.44 -14.94
C ILE A 410 6.54 -26.21 -13.52
N VAL A 411 5.33 -25.63 -13.43
CA VAL A 411 4.53 -25.55 -12.21
C VAL A 411 3.30 -26.42 -12.40
N SER A 412 3.07 -27.33 -11.46
CA SER A 412 1.85 -28.15 -11.45
C SER A 412 0.59 -27.32 -11.17
N ASP A 413 -0.58 -27.89 -11.46
CA ASP A 413 -1.90 -27.38 -11.08
C ASP A 413 -1.99 -26.93 -9.61
N SER A 414 -1.38 -27.70 -8.69
CA SER A 414 -1.32 -27.42 -7.27
C SER A 414 -0.33 -26.30 -6.89
N GLY A 415 0.45 -25.81 -7.86
CA GLY A 415 1.42 -24.74 -7.72
C GLY A 415 2.80 -25.20 -7.25
N VAL A 416 3.17 -26.45 -7.46
CA VAL A 416 4.50 -26.98 -7.10
C VAL A 416 5.42 -26.88 -8.30
N LEU A 417 6.57 -26.21 -8.13
CA LEU A 417 7.65 -26.19 -9.12
C LEU A 417 8.29 -27.58 -9.24
N ASP A 418 8.73 -27.91 -10.44
CA ASP A 418 9.57 -29.09 -10.68
C ASP A 418 10.76 -29.20 -9.72
N ASP A 419 11.16 -30.44 -9.42
CA ASP A 419 12.24 -30.77 -8.48
C ASP A 419 13.55 -30.00 -8.77
N GLU A 420 13.83 -29.71 -10.04
CA GLU A 420 15.00 -28.93 -10.48
C GLU A 420 14.98 -27.48 -9.93
N PHE A 421 13.81 -26.87 -9.82
CA PHE A 421 13.63 -25.46 -9.45
C PHE A 421 13.05 -25.26 -8.04
N PHE A 422 12.57 -26.33 -7.39
CA PHE A 422 11.88 -26.23 -6.09
C PHE A 422 12.71 -25.50 -5.01
N GLU A 423 13.99 -25.85 -4.87
CA GLU A 423 14.87 -25.30 -3.83
C GLU A 423 15.47 -23.93 -4.18
N ARG A 424 15.79 -23.69 -5.45
CA ARG A 424 16.54 -22.49 -5.89
C ARG A 424 15.69 -21.44 -6.59
N GLY A 425 14.50 -21.81 -7.06
CA GLY A 425 13.68 -21.02 -7.95
C GLY A 425 14.07 -21.15 -9.42
N PHE A 426 13.14 -20.78 -10.30
CA PHE A 426 13.32 -20.73 -11.73
C PHE A 426 14.13 -19.47 -12.12
N PRO A 427 15.27 -19.61 -12.82
CA PRO A 427 16.11 -18.47 -13.18
C PRO A 427 15.50 -17.65 -14.34
N LEU A 428 15.46 -16.33 -14.17
CA LEU A 428 14.90 -15.40 -15.17
C LEU A 428 15.98 -14.55 -15.85
N ALA A 429 16.87 -13.98 -15.06
CA ALA A 429 17.83 -12.99 -15.53
C ALA A 429 18.99 -12.83 -14.54
N LYS A 430 19.94 -11.94 -14.87
CA LYS A 430 20.99 -11.51 -13.95
C LYS A 430 21.00 -10.00 -13.81
N THR A 431 21.22 -9.54 -12.60
CA THR A 431 21.47 -8.12 -12.30
C THR A 431 22.83 -7.69 -12.84
N PRO A 432 23.09 -6.37 -12.96
CA PRO A 432 24.40 -5.85 -13.38
C PRO A 432 25.58 -6.33 -12.50
N ASP A 433 25.34 -6.58 -11.21
CA ASP A 433 26.34 -7.11 -10.27
C ASP A 433 26.45 -8.65 -10.28
N GLY A 434 25.75 -9.31 -11.21
CA GLY A 434 25.86 -10.74 -11.49
C GLY A 434 25.04 -11.65 -10.58
N LYS A 435 24.13 -11.10 -9.77
CA LYS A 435 23.18 -11.90 -8.97
C LYS A 435 22.08 -12.45 -9.87
N GLU A 436 21.64 -13.66 -9.57
CA GLU A 436 20.60 -14.33 -10.35
C GLU A 436 19.21 -13.93 -9.83
N ILE A 437 18.40 -13.38 -10.73
CA ILE A 437 16.98 -13.08 -10.50
C ILE A 437 16.22 -14.39 -10.72
N VAL A 438 15.59 -14.89 -9.67
CA VAL A 438 14.85 -16.16 -9.67
C VAL A 438 13.40 -15.97 -9.25
N PHE A 439 12.52 -16.83 -9.73
CA PHE A 439 11.13 -16.95 -9.28
C PHE A 439 10.95 -18.22 -8.47
N THR A 440 10.71 -18.09 -7.17
CA THR A 440 10.80 -19.19 -6.20
C THR A 440 9.47 -19.90 -5.97
N GLN A 441 9.50 -21.08 -5.34
CA GLN A 441 8.30 -21.78 -4.88
C GLN A 441 7.43 -20.93 -3.95
N LYS A 442 8.07 -20.10 -3.11
CA LYS A 442 7.37 -19.15 -2.25
C LYS A 442 6.64 -18.10 -3.09
N ASP A 443 7.27 -17.61 -4.14
CA ASP A 443 6.67 -16.59 -5.02
C ASP A 443 5.46 -17.15 -5.78
N VAL A 444 5.53 -18.40 -6.25
CA VAL A 444 4.38 -19.14 -6.79
C VAL A 444 3.25 -19.21 -5.75
N ARG A 445 3.58 -19.44 -4.48
CA ARG A 445 2.56 -19.49 -3.43
C ARG A 445 1.90 -18.14 -3.17
N GLU A 446 2.66 -17.05 -3.17
CA GLU A 446 2.11 -15.70 -2.97
C GLU A 446 1.14 -15.32 -4.09
N ILE A 447 1.46 -15.66 -5.36
CA ILE A 447 0.55 -15.38 -6.48
C ILE A 447 -0.70 -16.27 -6.44
N GLN A 448 -0.60 -17.55 -6.02
CA GLN A 448 -1.77 -18.41 -5.83
C GLN A 448 -2.76 -17.81 -4.81
N LEU A 449 -2.25 -17.37 -3.65
CA LEU A 449 -3.09 -16.76 -2.62
C LEU A 449 -3.79 -15.49 -3.15
N ALA A 450 -3.03 -14.64 -3.87
CA ALA A 450 -3.55 -13.39 -4.41
C ALA A 450 -4.62 -13.61 -5.48
N LYS A 451 -4.35 -14.48 -6.46
CA LYS A 451 -5.30 -14.76 -7.55
C LYS A 451 -6.54 -15.51 -7.06
N ALA A 452 -6.39 -16.41 -6.08
CA ALA A 452 -7.52 -17.10 -5.46
C ALA A 452 -8.43 -16.13 -4.70
N ALA A 453 -7.86 -15.16 -3.97
CA ALA A 453 -8.62 -14.13 -3.26
C ALA A 453 -9.51 -13.31 -4.21
N VAL A 454 -8.95 -12.90 -5.35
CA VAL A 454 -9.66 -12.14 -6.39
C VAL A 454 -10.75 -13.01 -7.01
N ARG A 455 -10.41 -14.22 -7.49
CA ARG A 455 -11.37 -15.11 -8.14
C ARG A 455 -12.53 -15.46 -7.21
N ALA A 456 -12.25 -15.81 -5.96
CA ALA A 456 -13.28 -16.12 -4.97
C ALA A 456 -14.20 -14.95 -4.65
N GLY A 457 -13.66 -13.72 -4.62
CA GLY A 457 -14.47 -12.52 -4.47
C GLY A 457 -15.46 -12.35 -5.65
N VAL A 458 -14.97 -12.54 -6.88
CA VAL A 458 -15.79 -12.47 -8.09
C VAL A 458 -16.90 -13.52 -8.08
N GLU A 459 -16.56 -14.79 -7.82
CA GLU A 459 -17.53 -15.89 -7.74
C GLU A 459 -18.58 -15.64 -6.64
N THR A 460 -18.15 -15.10 -5.50
CA THR A 460 -19.07 -14.73 -4.40
C THR A 460 -20.03 -13.63 -4.84
N LEU A 461 -19.55 -12.58 -5.52
CA LEU A 461 -20.41 -11.52 -6.02
C LEU A 461 -21.43 -12.04 -7.04
N LEU A 462 -21.00 -12.87 -8.00
CA LEU A 462 -21.88 -13.48 -9.01
C LEU A 462 -22.99 -14.29 -8.35
N LEU A 463 -22.62 -15.17 -7.41
CA LEU A 463 -23.55 -16.01 -6.67
C LEU A 463 -24.56 -15.18 -5.85
N ARG A 464 -24.11 -14.13 -5.16
CA ARG A 464 -24.98 -13.27 -4.34
C ARG A 464 -25.83 -12.30 -5.16
N TYR A 465 -25.38 -11.93 -6.35
CA TYR A 465 -26.17 -11.16 -7.30
C TYR A 465 -27.23 -12.06 -7.98
N GLY A 466 -26.93 -13.35 -8.15
CA GLY A 466 -27.83 -14.35 -8.72
C GLY A 466 -27.74 -14.45 -10.24
N ILE A 467 -26.52 -14.32 -10.78
CA ILE A 467 -26.24 -14.40 -12.23
C ILE A 467 -25.05 -15.31 -12.49
N GLU A 468 -24.93 -15.75 -13.74
CA GLU A 468 -23.78 -16.51 -14.22
C GLU A 468 -22.73 -15.57 -14.85
N LYS A 469 -21.52 -16.09 -15.10
CA LYS A 469 -20.40 -15.31 -15.66
C LYS A 469 -20.75 -14.77 -17.04
N GLU A 470 -21.52 -15.52 -17.82
CA GLU A 470 -21.97 -15.15 -19.16
C GLU A 470 -22.93 -13.96 -19.18
N ASP A 471 -23.56 -13.63 -18.05
CA ASP A 471 -24.45 -12.47 -17.93
C ASP A 471 -23.69 -11.15 -17.73
N VAL A 472 -22.41 -11.22 -17.33
CA VAL A 472 -21.57 -10.03 -17.13
C VAL A 472 -21.17 -9.45 -18.48
N SER A 473 -21.73 -8.29 -18.81
CA SER A 473 -21.55 -7.67 -20.14
C SER A 473 -20.18 -7.04 -20.32
N ARG A 474 -19.59 -6.51 -19.26
CA ARG A 474 -18.28 -5.87 -19.28
C ARG A 474 -17.56 -5.98 -17.93
N VAL A 475 -16.25 -6.17 -17.98
CA VAL A 475 -15.37 -6.22 -16.81
C VAL A 475 -14.36 -5.08 -16.90
N TYR A 476 -14.47 -4.10 -16.02
CA TYR A 476 -13.53 -3.02 -15.88
C TYR A 476 -12.42 -3.44 -14.94
N LEU A 477 -11.19 -3.52 -15.44
CA LEU A 477 -10.01 -3.81 -14.65
C LEU A 477 -9.27 -2.51 -14.34
N ALA A 478 -9.32 -2.10 -13.08
CA ALA A 478 -8.65 -0.94 -12.53
C ALA A 478 -7.44 -1.36 -11.68
N GLY A 479 -6.63 -0.36 -11.30
CA GLY A 479 -5.62 -0.54 -10.28
C GLY A 479 -4.17 -0.43 -10.76
N GLY A 480 -3.28 -0.64 -9.79
CA GLY A 480 -1.91 -0.14 -9.65
C GLY A 480 -0.81 -0.79 -10.48
N PHE A 481 -1.10 -1.63 -11.48
CA PHE A 481 -0.08 -2.49 -12.12
C PHE A 481 1.11 -1.74 -12.74
N GLY A 482 1.03 -0.42 -12.93
CA GLY A 482 2.05 0.42 -13.53
C GLY A 482 2.18 0.15 -15.03
N TYR A 483 2.59 -1.07 -15.38
CA TYR A 483 2.64 -1.61 -16.72
C TYR A 483 1.38 -2.45 -17.03
N LYS A 484 0.81 -2.28 -18.24
CA LYS A 484 -0.46 -2.90 -18.65
C LYS A 484 -0.50 -4.40 -18.37
N LEU A 485 -1.42 -4.85 -17.52
CA LEU A 485 -1.64 -6.28 -17.25
C LEU A 485 -2.15 -6.97 -18.53
N ASP A 486 -1.56 -8.12 -18.87
CA ASP A 486 -2.09 -8.97 -19.94
C ASP A 486 -3.30 -9.76 -19.39
N THR A 487 -4.47 -9.45 -19.92
CA THR A 487 -5.74 -10.05 -19.50
C THR A 487 -5.82 -11.53 -19.84
N SER A 488 -5.16 -11.98 -20.90
CA SER A 488 -5.10 -13.39 -21.27
C SER A 488 -4.27 -14.17 -20.26
N LYS A 489 -3.16 -13.59 -19.77
CA LYS A 489 -2.31 -14.19 -18.73
C LYS A 489 -3.01 -14.22 -17.38
N ALA A 490 -3.74 -13.16 -17.04
CA ALA A 490 -4.58 -13.11 -15.85
C ALA A 490 -5.63 -14.25 -15.82
N ILE A 491 -6.27 -14.50 -16.97
CA ILE A 491 -7.20 -15.61 -17.12
C ILE A 491 -6.48 -16.95 -17.07
N ALA A 492 -5.36 -17.12 -17.77
CA ALA A 492 -4.59 -18.37 -17.78
C ALA A 492 -4.14 -18.83 -16.39
N ILE A 493 -3.83 -17.91 -15.47
CA ILE A 493 -3.51 -18.27 -14.08
C ILE A 493 -4.76 -18.53 -13.22
N GLY A 494 -5.96 -18.41 -13.77
CA GLY A 494 -7.25 -18.57 -13.09
C GLY A 494 -7.64 -17.38 -12.20
N MET A 495 -7.06 -16.18 -12.40
CA MET A 495 -7.43 -14.99 -11.61
C MET A 495 -8.83 -14.48 -11.98
N LEU A 496 -9.16 -14.52 -13.26
CA LEU A 496 -10.45 -14.11 -13.80
C LEU A 496 -11.07 -15.27 -14.60
N PRO A 497 -12.40 -15.39 -14.65
CA PRO A 497 -13.10 -16.36 -15.49
C PRO A 497 -12.74 -16.25 -16.99
N GLU A 498 -12.58 -17.39 -17.67
CA GLU A 498 -12.34 -17.47 -19.13
C GLU A 498 -13.49 -16.83 -19.92
N GLU A 499 -14.72 -16.88 -19.39
CA GLU A 499 -15.92 -16.27 -19.95
C GLU A 499 -15.78 -14.74 -20.11
N PHE A 500 -14.81 -14.11 -19.45
CA PHE A 500 -14.54 -12.68 -19.51
C PHE A 500 -13.54 -12.26 -20.59
N LYS A 501 -12.87 -13.19 -21.28
CA LYS A 501 -11.76 -12.93 -22.21
C LYS A 501 -11.94 -11.77 -23.18
N ASP A 502 -13.13 -11.64 -23.78
CA ASP A 502 -13.44 -10.59 -24.75
C ASP A 502 -14.24 -9.41 -24.15
N ARG A 503 -14.39 -9.37 -22.84
CA ARG A 503 -15.24 -8.42 -22.10
C ARG A 503 -14.43 -7.55 -21.12
N ILE A 504 -13.12 -7.79 -20.98
CA ILE A 504 -12.26 -7.04 -20.08
C ILE A 504 -11.77 -5.75 -20.75
N GLU A 505 -12.00 -4.64 -20.06
CA GLU A 505 -11.52 -3.30 -20.39
C GLU A 505 -10.62 -2.79 -19.27
N ALA A 506 -9.35 -2.54 -19.57
CA ALA A 506 -8.44 -1.93 -18.62
C ALA A 506 -8.72 -0.42 -18.53
N VAL A 507 -9.11 0.08 -17.35
CA VAL A 507 -9.52 1.49 -17.13
C VAL A 507 -8.47 2.33 -16.38
N GLY A 508 -7.37 1.72 -15.94
CA GLY A 508 -6.31 2.43 -15.23
C GLY A 508 -6.75 2.90 -13.84
N ASN A 509 -6.45 4.15 -13.47
CA ASN A 509 -6.84 4.72 -12.19
C ASN A 509 -8.30 5.20 -12.24
N SER A 510 -9.21 4.29 -11.92
CA SER A 510 -10.65 4.55 -11.95
C SER A 510 -11.07 5.61 -10.91
N SER A 511 -10.43 5.64 -9.75
CA SER A 511 -10.65 6.62 -8.68
C SER A 511 -10.39 8.05 -9.16
N LEU A 512 -9.26 8.28 -9.84
CA LEU A 512 -8.90 9.60 -10.38
C LEU A 512 -9.82 10.00 -11.54
N ALA A 513 -10.10 9.06 -12.46
CA ALA A 513 -11.01 9.30 -13.58
C ALA A 513 -12.43 9.68 -13.10
N GLY A 514 -12.90 9.06 -12.02
CA GLY A 514 -14.20 9.39 -11.43
C GLY A 514 -14.21 10.77 -10.76
N ALA A 515 -13.13 11.15 -10.10
CA ALA A 515 -12.98 12.48 -9.50
C ALA A 515 -12.94 13.57 -10.58
N VAL A 516 -12.26 13.31 -11.70
CA VAL A 516 -12.29 14.17 -12.90
C VAL A 516 -13.69 14.28 -13.48
N LYS A 517 -14.41 13.15 -13.64
CA LYS A 517 -15.81 13.14 -14.11
C LYS A 517 -16.70 13.94 -13.17
N TYR A 518 -16.48 13.86 -11.87
CA TYR A 518 -17.25 14.59 -10.86
C TYR A 518 -17.01 16.10 -10.98
N LEU A 519 -15.76 16.55 -11.09
CA LEU A 519 -15.41 17.96 -11.29
C LEU A 519 -15.98 18.56 -12.59
N SER A 520 -16.29 17.69 -13.56
CA SER A 520 -16.82 18.05 -14.88
C SER A 520 -18.35 18.00 -14.96
N ASN A 521 -19.03 17.41 -13.97
CA ASN A 521 -20.47 17.19 -13.99
C ASN A 521 -21.18 17.94 -12.83
N PRO A 522 -22.02 18.95 -13.12
CA PRO A 522 -22.82 19.63 -12.11
C PRO A 522 -23.75 18.71 -11.30
N ASP A 523 -24.19 17.59 -11.88
CA ASP A 523 -25.05 16.61 -11.22
C ASP A 523 -24.26 15.53 -10.44
N GLY A 524 -22.92 15.68 -10.33
CA GLY A 524 -22.03 14.69 -9.73
C GLY A 524 -22.42 14.27 -8.31
N ASP A 525 -22.83 15.23 -7.46
CA ASP A 525 -23.30 14.93 -6.10
C ASP A 525 -24.50 13.98 -6.09
N LYS A 526 -25.48 14.26 -6.95
CA LYS A 526 -26.71 13.46 -7.03
C LYS A 526 -26.41 12.07 -7.59
N GLU A 527 -25.57 12.00 -8.62
CA GLU A 527 -25.21 10.74 -9.29
C GLU A 527 -24.39 9.83 -8.35
N ILE A 528 -23.42 10.38 -7.62
CA ILE A 528 -22.64 9.61 -6.63
C ILE A 528 -23.50 9.19 -5.44
N ARG A 529 -24.36 10.06 -4.90
CA ARG A 529 -25.29 9.66 -3.82
C ARG A 529 -26.16 8.48 -4.24
N LYS A 530 -26.67 8.51 -5.47
CA LYS A 530 -27.43 7.39 -6.05
C LYS A 530 -26.58 6.11 -6.10
N LEU A 531 -25.31 6.18 -6.51
CA LEU A 531 -24.43 5.01 -6.52
C LEU A 531 -24.26 4.40 -5.13
N VAL A 532 -24.02 5.22 -4.11
CA VAL A 532 -23.91 4.76 -2.72
C VAL A 532 -25.22 4.12 -2.24
N GLU A 533 -26.37 4.74 -2.53
CA GLU A 533 -27.70 4.21 -2.16
C GLU A 533 -28.03 2.87 -2.82
N LEU A 534 -27.49 2.60 -4.01
CA LEU A 534 -27.70 1.35 -4.75
C LEU A 534 -26.72 0.25 -4.38
N SER A 535 -25.71 0.56 -3.56
CA SER A 535 -24.59 -0.34 -3.28
C SER A 535 -24.74 -1.03 -1.93
N ASP A 536 -24.70 -2.36 -1.94
CA ASP A 536 -24.68 -3.18 -0.73
C ASP A 536 -23.34 -3.92 -0.61
N GLU A 537 -22.74 -3.90 0.59
CA GLU A 537 -21.51 -4.66 0.86
C GLU A 537 -21.81 -6.15 1.10
N ILE A 538 -21.03 -7.01 0.45
CA ILE A 538 -20.90 -8.43 0.78
C ILE A 538 -19.62 -8.66 1.59
N GLY A 539 -19.77 -8.97 2.87
CA GLY A 539 -18.63 -9.25 3.76
C GLY A 539 -18.11 -10.69 3.59
N LEU A 540 -17.05 -10.87 2.79
CA LEU A 540 -16.49 -12.19 2.44
C LEU A 540 -16.08 -13.02 3.68
N SER A 541 -15.57 -12.37 4.72
CA SER A 541 -15.17 -13.05 5.96
C SER A 541 -16.32 -13.77 6.68
N SER A 542 -17.56 -13.34 6.44
CA SER A 542 -18.78 -13.95 6.99
C SER A 542 -19.54 -14.79 5.97
N ASP A 543 -19.08 -14.79 4.72
CA ASP A 543 -19.71 -15.53 3.64
C ASP A 543 -19.30 -17.01 3.69
N LYS A 544 -20.28 -17.91 3.55
CA LYS A 544 -20.06 -19.35 3.70
C LYS A 544 -19.38 -19.98 2.48
N ASP A 545 -19.59 -19.42 1.30
CA ASP A 545 -19.15 -20.00 0.04
C ASP A 545 -17.78 -19.44 -0.38
N PHE A 546 -17.40 -18.26 0.13
CA PHE A 546 -16.11 -17.62 -0.18
C PHE A 546 -14.91 -18.54 0.06
N ASN A 547 -14.88 -19.27 1.19
CA ASN A 547 -13.76 -20.16 1.50
C ASN A 547 -13.68 -21.36 0.54
N GLU A 548 -14.81 -21.85 0.03
CA GLU A 548 -14.85 -22.93 -0.95
C GLU A 548 -14.30 -22.43 -2.28
N PHE A 549 -14.82 -21.31 -2.79
CA PHE A 549 -14.30 -20.67 -4.00
C PHE A 549 -12.82 -20.30 -3.89
N TYR A 550 -12.37 -19.85 -2.71
CA TYR A 550 -10.96 -19.54 -2.47
C TYR A 550 -10.10 -20.79 -2.58
N MET A 551 -10.49 -21.89 -1.95
CA MET A 551 -9.74 -23.14 -2.00
C MET A 551 -9.68 -23.71 -3.42
N ASP A 552 -10.79 -23.67 -4.16
CA ASP A 552 -10.84 -24.13 -5.55
C ASP A 552 -9.97 -23.25 -6.45
N ALA A 553 -10.03 -21.93 -6.26
CA ALA A 553 -9.24 -20.98 -7.04
C ALA A 553 -7.74 -20.98 -6.72
N MET A 554 -7.26 -21.76 -5.73
CA MET A 554 -5.82 -21.92 -5.46
C MET A 554 -5.10 -22.71 -6.56
N PHE A 555 -5.80 -23.63 -7.22
CA PHE A 555 -5.25 -24.44 -8.30
C PHE A 555 -5.14 -23.61 -9.58
N PHE A 556 -4.08 -23.80 -10.36
CA PHE A 556 -3.98 -23.24 -11.71
C PHE A 556 -4.90 -24.02 -12.66
N GLU A 557 -5.53 -23.31 -13.60
CA GLU A 557 -6.40 -23.95 -14.58
C GLU A 557 -5.52 -24.72 -15.59
N GLU A 558 -5.81 -25.99 -15.82
CA GLU A 558 -5.18 -26.78 -16.90
C GLU A 558 -5.86 -26.41 -18.24
N GLU A 559 -5.09 -26.10 -19.28
CA GLU A 559 -5.59 -25.79 -20.63
C GLU A 559 -6.24 -26.99 -21.34
#